data_AF-A0A9D6RJH1-F1
#
_entry.id   AF-A0A9D6RJH1-F1
#
_cell.length_a   1.000
_cell.length_b   1.000
_cell.length_c   1.000
_cell.angle_alpha   90.00
_cell.angle_beta   90.00
_cell.angle_gamma   90.00
#
_symmetry.space_group_name_H-M   'P 1'
#
loop_
_entity.id
_entity.type
_entity.pdbx_description
1 polymer ?
#
loop_
_entity_poly.entity_id
_entity_poly.type
_entity_poly.pdbx_seq_one_letter_code
_entity_poly.pdbx_strand_id
1 'polypeptide(L)'
;MNRLLKLVPEGSLTYRSGCFVGHFKLPLGGATAVAVPALQGDKLVLSIPFREIRGDLTRGLLGPLVKGFWGFISDKIQDIGGRQLARAGLPPDTLAVGKARRSDGEVGTVTVCLTRVNQWLARQPTRNLLVWLENLRFDPGHVQIDLGARPRGA
;
A
#
# COMPACT_ATOMS: atom_id res chain seq x y z
N MET A 1 15.23 9.38 20.40
CA MET A 1 15.10 8.53 19.19
C MET A 1 13.84 7.68 19.36
N ASN A 2 12.75 8.05 18.66
CA ASN A 2 11.37 7.63 18.96
C ASN A 2 11.16 6.09 18.92
N ARG A 3 11.04 5.47 20.11
CA ARG A 3 10.58 4.08 20.31
C ARG A 3 9.21 3.78 19.69
N LEU A 4 8.41 4.82 19.41
CA LEU A 4 7.09 4.73 18.78
C LEU A 4 7.10 4.17 17.35
N LEU A 5 8.23 4.19 16.65
CA LEU A 5 8.34 3.71 15.26
C LEU A 5 8.87 2.27 15.15
N LYS A 6 9.23 1.62 16.26
CA LYS A 6 9.73 0.23 16.28
C LYS A 6 8.65 -0.84 16.43
N LEU A 7 7.39 -0.43 16.56
CA LEU A 7 6.24 -1.32 16.70
C LEU A 7 5.22 -0.90 15.66
N VAL A 8 5.30 -1.45 14.45
CA VAL A 8 4.09 -1.63 13.64
C VAL A 8 3.48 -2.91 14.19
N PRO A 9 2.51 -2.83 15.10
CA PRO A 9 1.98 -4.01 15.75
C PRO A 9 1.03 -4.68 14.75
N GLU A 10 0.73 -5.95 15.01
CA GLU A 10 -0.30 -6.74 14.33
C GLU A 10 -1.38 -5.87 13.68
N GLY A 11 -1.41 -5.89 12.35
CA GLY A 11 -2.39 -5.18 11.55
C GLY A 11 -2.99 -6.12 10.53
N SER A 12 -4.27 -5.95 10.24
CA SER A 12 -4.98 -6.69 9.20
C SER A 12 -5.36 -5.73 8.09
N LEU A 13 -5.04 -6.08 6.85
CA LEU A 13 -5.53 -5.39 5.68
C LEU A 13 -6.57 -6.28 5.01
N THR A 14 -7.79 -5.78 4.82
CA THR A 14 -8.87 -6.52 4.15
C THR A 14 -9.36 -5.75 2.94
N TYR A 15 -9.64 -6.45 1.85
CA TYR A 15 -10.28 -5.85 0.68
C TYR A 15 -11.79 -6.06 0.77
N ARG A 16 -12.55 -4.97 0.87
CA ARG A 16 -14.02 -5.01 0.99
C ARG A 16 -14.64 -3.85 0.21
N SER A 17 -15.68 -4.15 -0.55
CA SER A 17 -16.46 -3.15 -1.30
C SER A 17 -15.62 -2.22 -2.18
N GLY A 18 -14.60 -2.75 -2.85
CA GLY A 18 -13.74 -1.96 -3.73
C GLY A 18 -12.61 -1.18 -3.04
N CYS A 19 -12.47 -1.28 -1.70
CA CYS A 19 -11.48 -0.55 -0.93
C CYS A 19 -10.61 -1.49 -0.08
N PHE A 20 -9.40 -1.04 0.24
CA PHE A 20 -8.56 -1.69 1.24
C PHE A 20 -8.82 -1.04 2.60
N VAL A 21 -9.18 -1.84 3.60
CA VAL A 21 -9.39 -1.39 4.98
C VAL A 21 -8.30 -1.98 5.84
N GLY A 22 -7.42 -1.12 6.32
CA GLY A 22 -6.32 -1.47 7.22
C GLY A 22 -6.71 -1.20 8.66
N HIS A 23 -6.61 -2.20 9.52
CA HIS A 23 -6.68 -2.07 10.96
C HIS A 23 -5.28 -2.28 11.53
N PHE A 24 -4.84 -1.35 12.36
CA PHE A 24 -3.51 -1.37 12.97
C PHE A 24 -3.69 -1.22 14.47
N LYS A 25 -3.13 -2.13 15.25
CA LYS A 25 -2.94 -1.84 16.68
C LYS A 25 -1.91 -0.71 16.78
N LEU A 26 -2.09 0.22 17.72
CA LEU A 26 -1.12 1.24 18.09
C LEU A 26 -0.91 1.15 19.61
N PRO A 27 0.21 1.69 20.15
CA PRO A 27 0.48 1.66 21.59
C PRO A 27 -0.63 2.28 22.46
N LEU A 28 -1.49 3.11 21.88
CA LEU A 28 -2.58 3.82 22.55
C LEU A 28 -3.96 3.49 21.97
N GLY A 29 -4.17 2.29 21.40
CA GLY A 29 -5.45 1.84 20.84
C GLY A 29 -5.38 1.37 19.38
N GLY A 30 -6.50 1.02 18.76
CA GLY A 30 -6.54 0.67 17.34
C GLY A 30 -6.65 1.91 16.44
N ALA A 31 -6.19 1.75 15.20
CA ALA A 31 -6.39 2.69 14.12
C ALA A 31 -6.94 1.96 12.89
N THR A 32 -7.90 2.58 12.22
CA THR A 32 -8.44 2.12 10.94
C THR A 32 -8.16 3.16 9.87
N ALA A 33 -7.68 2.71 8.72
CA ALA A 33 -7.50 3.55 7.54
C ALA A 33 -8.09 2.86 6.31
N VAL A 34 -8.69 3.66 5.43
CA VAL A 34 -9.23 3.18 4.15
C VAL A 34 -8.33 3.68 3.03
N ALA A 35 -7.95 2.78 2.14
CA ALA A 35 -7.25 3.07 0.90
C ALA A 35 -8.16 2.72 -0.29
N VAL A 36 -8.52 3.73 -1.07
CA VAL A 36 -9.36 3.62 -2.25
C VAL A 36 -8.45 3.45 -3.48
N PRO A 37 -8.46 2.27 -4.13
CA PRO A 37 -7.70 2.05 -5.35
C PRO A 37 -8.35 2.74 -6.55
N ALA A 38 -7.51 3.28 -7.43
CA ALA A 38 -7.91 3.77 -8.73
C ALA A 38 -6.82 3.45 -9.76
N LEU A 39 -7.24 2.98 -10.94
CA LEU A 39 -6.34 2.88 -12.09
C LEU A 39 -6.32 4.23 -12.81
N GLN A 40 -5.13 4.77 -13.03
CA GLN A 40 -4.89 6.00 -13.76
C GLN A 40 -3.84 5.74 -14.83
N GLY A 41 -4.30 5.39 -16.03
CA GLY A 41 -3.40 4.94 -17.11
C GLY A 41 -2.61 3.71 -16.68
N ASP A 42 -1.28 3.85 -16.63
CA ASP A 42 -0.35 2.79 -16.25
C ASP A 42 -0.03 2.75 -14.75
N LYS A 43 -0.82 3.43 -13.92
CA LYS A 43 -0.57 3.56 -12.48
C LYS A 43 -1.74 3.02 -11.67
N LEU A 44 -1.42 2.22 -10.65
CA LEU A 44 -2.34 1.94 -9.56
C LEU A 44 -2.12 2.99 -8.47
N VAL A 45 -3.13 3.79 -8.19
CA VAL A 45 -3.09 4.85 -7.16
C VAL A 45 -3.98 4.43 -6.00
N LEU A 46 -3.39 4.25 -4.82
CA LEU A 46 -4.11 4.06 -3.57
C LEU A 46 -4.25 5.42 -2.89
N SER A 47 -5.49 5.92 -2.83
CA SER A 47 -5.80 7.17 -2.14
C SER A 47 -6.25 6.88 -0.71
N ILE A 48 -5.64 7.53 0.27
CA ILE A 48 -5.96 7.38 1.69
C ILE A 48 -6.58 8.69 2.17
N PRO A 49 -7.92 8.78 2.28
CA PRO A 49 -8.57 10.00 2.77
C PRO A 49 -8.27 10.19 4.25
N PHE A 50 -7.61 11.29 4.60
CA PHE A 50 -7.24 11.54 6.00
C PHE A 50 -8.46 11.62 6.91
N ARG A 51 -9.60 12.09 6.39
CA ARG A 51 -10.88 12.16 7.09
C ARG A 51 -11.47 10.79 7.46
N GLU A 52 -11.07 9.73 6.75
CA GLU A 52 -11.52 8.36 7.00
C GLU A 52 -10.59 7.59 7.93
N ILE A 53 -9.47 8.20 8.35
CA ILE A 53 -8.58 7.62 9.34
C ILE A 53 -9.20 7.81 10.72
N ARG A 54 -9.55 6.70 11.37
CA ARG A 54 -10.14 6.67 12.70
C ARG A 54 -9.19 6.03 13.68
N GLY A 55 -9.13 6.54 14.90
CA GLY A 55 -8.48 5.85 16.01
C GLY A 55 -9.46 5.67 17.15
N ASP A 56 -9.42 4.50 17.79
CA ASP A 56 -10.40 4.09 18.80
C ASP A 56 -10.40 5.04 19.99
N LEU A 57 -9.21 5.49 20.40
CA LEU A 57 -9.03 6.38 21.55
C LEU A 57 -8.77 7.85 21.17
N THR A 58 -8.54 8.14 19.90
CA THR A 58 -8.20 9.51 19.44
C THR A 58 -9.41 10.38 19.11
N ARG A 59 -10.64 9.86 19.26
CA ARG A 59 -11.92 10.58 19.03
C ARG A 59 -11.94 11.39 17.72
N GLY A 60 -11.31 10.87 16.66
CA GLY A 60 -11.27 11.53 15.33
C GLY A 60 -10.06 12.45 15.07
N LEU A 61 -9.14 12.63 16.03
CA LEU A 61 -7.94 13.46 15.85
C LEU A 61 -6.81 12.76 15.06
N LEU A 62 -6.91 11.43 14.88
CA LEU A 62 -5.87 10.68 14.16
C LEU A 62 -5.71 11.10 12.70
N GLY A 63 -6.81 11.36 12.00
CA GLY A 63 -6.80 11.86 10.62
C GLY A 63 -6.02 13.17 10.46
N PRO A 64 -6.37 14.23 11.21
CA PRO A 64 -5.60 15.48 11.25
C PRO A 64 -4.12 15.30 11.60
N LEU A 65 -3.81 14.43 12.57
CA LEU A 65 -2.42 14.12 12.93
C LEU A 65 -1.66 13.47 11.78
N VAL A 66 -2.22 12.43 11.17
CA VAL A 66 -1.62 11.75 10.01
C VAL A 66 -1.43 12.73 8.85
N LYS A 67 -2.41 13.60 8.59
CA LYS A 67 -2.31 14.65 7.59
C LYS A 67 -1.13 15.59 7.83
N GLY A 68 -0.95 16.03 9.08
CA GLY A 68 0.15 16.90 9.51
C GLY A 68 1.52 16.23 9.37
N PHE A 69 1.61 14.96 9.77
CA PHE A 69 2.85 14.18 9.72
C PHE A 69 3.08 13.43 8.41
N TRP A 70 2.24 13.65 7.39
CA TRP A 70 2.28 12.84 6.17
C TRP A 70 3.60 12.94 5.41
N GLY A 71 4.32 14.06 5.49
CA GLY A 71 5.67 14.15 4.88
C GLY A 71 6.61 13.08 5.46
N PHE A 72 6.71 13.04 6.79
CA PHE A 72 7.51 12.02 7.49
C PHE A 72 7.01 10.59 7.23
N ILE A 73 5.69 10.39 7.20
CA ILE A 73 5.10 9.08 6.88
C ILE A 73 5.44 8.67 5.44
N SER A 74 5.38 9.62 4.49
CA SER A 74 5.70 9.38 3.08
C SER A 74 7.16 8.95 2.92
N ASP A 75 8.09 9.65 3.56
CA ASP A 75 9.51 9.32 3.52
C ASP A 75 9.77 7.92 4.08
N LYS A 76 9.08 7.54 5.15
CA LYS A 76 9.16 6.18 5.71
C LYS A 76 8.59 5.11 4.80
N ILE A 77 7.45 5.37 4.15
CA ILE A 77 6.86 4.43 3.19
C ILE A 77 7.79 4.28 1.99
N GLN A 78 8.35 5.38 1.47
CA GLN A 78 9.30 5.33 0.36
C GLN A 78 10.59 4.59 0.73
N ASP A 79 11.15 4.82 1.92
CA ASP A 79 12.36 4.12 2.37
C ASP A 79 12.13 2.60 2.56
N ILE A 80 11.05 2.22 3.24
CA ILE A 80 10.73 0.80 3.47
C ILE A 80 10.33 0.11 2.16
N GLY A 81 9.40 0.71 1.42
CA GLY A 81 8.93 0.19 0.14
C GLY A 81 10.05 0.13 -0.89
N GLY A 82 10.87 1.19 -0.99
CA GLY A 82 12.03 1.24 -1.88
C GLY A 82 13.05 0.13 -1.58
N ARG A 83 13.34 -0.15 -0.30
CA ARG A 83 14.21 -1.27 0.08
C ARG A 83 13.60 -2.63 -0.29
N GLN A 84 12.30 -2.82 -0.15
CA GLN A 84 11.63 -4.07 -0.55
C GLN A 84 11.64 -4.24 -2.07
N LEU A 85 11.35 -3.18 -2.83
CA LEU A 85 11.41 -3.18 -4.29
C LEU A 85 12.82 -3.47 -4.79
N ALA A 86 13.84 -2.83 -4.21
CA ALA A 86 15.24 -3.08 -4.56
C ALA A 86 15.64 -4.54 -4.31
N ARG A 87 15.22 -5.14 -3.19
CA ARG A 87 15.43 -6.58 -2.91
C ARG A 87 14.75 -7.49 -3.94
N ALA A 88 13.61 -7.07 -4.47
CA ALA A 88 12.91 -7.79 -5.54
C ALA A 88 13.49 -7.49 -6.95
N GLY A 89 14.47 -6.59 -7.08
CA GLY A 89 15.00 -6.14 -8.37
C GLY A 89 14.08 -5.21 -9.14
N LEU A 90 13.09 -4.60 -8.47
CA LEU A 90 12.23 -3.56 -9.04
C LEU A 90 12.91 -2.18 -8.94
N PRO A 91 12.82 -1.35 -9.99
CA PRO A 91 13.34 0.02 -9.97
C PRO A 91 12.72 0.89 -8.87
N PRO A 92 13.45 1.88 -8.32
CA PRO A 92 12.93 2.75 -7.26
C PRO A 92 11.77 3.64 -7.71
N ASP A 93 11.68 3.97 -9.01
CA ASP A 93 10.55 4.72 -9.61
C ASP A 93 9.26 3.88 -9.74
N THR A 94 9.28 2.61 -9.31
CA THR A 94 8.08 1.76 -9.25
C THR A 94 7.08 2.26 -8.22
N LEU A 95 7.52 2.91 -7.14
CA LEU A 95 6.69 3.40 -6.05
C LEU A 95 6.90 4.90 -5.84
N ALA A 96 5.81 5.65 -5.76
CA ALA A 96 5.82 7.05 -5.36
C ALA A 96 4.78 7.28 -4.26
N VAL A 97 5.11 8.13 -3.29
CA VAL A 97 4.20 8.50 -2.20
C VAL A 97 4.09 10.01 -2.15
N GLY A 98 2.87 10.53 -2.04
CA GLY A 98 2.60 11.96 -2.12
C GLY A 98 1.28 12.34 -1.45
N LYS A 99 0.86 13.59 -1.65
CA LYS A 99 -0.48 14.07 -1.29
C LYS A 99 -1.20 14.53 -2.54
N ALA A 100 -2.51 14.41 -2.55
CA ALA A 100 -3.36 15.02 -3.56
C ALA A 100 -4.53 15.74 -2.90
N ARG A 101 -5.07 16.75 -3.58
CA ARG A 101 -6.33 17.40 -3.19
C ARG A 101 -7.44 16.92 -4.12
N ARG A 102 -8.54 16.46 -3.52
CA ARG A 102 -9.75 16.02 -4.20
C ARG A 102 -10.91 16.93 -3.78
N SER A 103 -12.05 16.80 -4.47
CA SER A 103 -13.28 17.55 -4.17
C SER A 103 -13.76 17.32 -2.73
N ASP A 104 -13.43 16.16 -2.15
CA ASP A 104 -13.87 15.70 -0.84
C ASP A 104 -12.82 15.89 0.27
N GLY A 105 -11.65 16.45 -0.06
CA GLY A 105 -10.58 16.79 0.88
C GLY A 105 -9.18 16.46 0.39
N GLU A 106 -8.21 16.57 1.30
CA GLU A 106 -6.84 16.10 1.03
C GLU A 106 -6.70 14.61 1.33
N VAL A 107 -5.95 13.92 0.49
CA VAL A 107 -5.67 12.49 0.58
C VAL A 107 -4.16 12.27 0.55
N GLY A 108 -3.70 11.25 1.28
CA GLY A 108 -2.40 10.64 1.02
C GLY A 108 -2.50 9.76 -0.24
N THR A 109 -1.45 9.68 -1.03
CA THR A 109 -1.42 8.84 -2.23
C THR A 109 -0.21 7.93 -2.22
N VAL A 110 -0.44 6.64 -2.50
CA VAL A 110 0.61 5.67 -2.79
C VAL A 110 0.40 5.18 -4.21
N THR A 111 1.38 5.38 -5.07
CA THR A 111 1.29 5.13 -6.50
C THR A 111 2.28 4.04 -6.89
N VAL A 112 1.79 3.03 -7.60
CA VAL A 112 2.60 1.94 -8.15
C VAL A 112 2.58 2.03 -9.68
N CYS A 113 3.75 2.09 -10.31
CA CYS A 113 3.89 2.08 -11.76
C CYS A 113 3.77 0.64 -12.30
N LEU A 114 2.64 0.33 -12.93
CA LEU A 114 2.35 -0.99 -13.48
C LEU A 114 3.25 -1.32 -14.66
N THR A 115 3.66 -0.32 -15.45
CA THR A 115 4.64 -0.51 -16.54
C THR A 115 5.95 -1.12 -16.02
N ARG A 116 6.48 -0.61 -14.91
CA ARG A 116 7.71 -1.14 -14.29
C ARG A 116 7.52 -2.55 -13.77
N VAL A 117 6.40 -2.80 -13.09
CA VAL A 117 6.05 -4.14 -12.59
C VAL A 117 5.94 -5.13 -13.76
N ASN A 118 5.23 -4.76 -14.83
CA ASN A 118 5.05 -5.61 -16.01
C ASN A 118 6.38 -5.87 -16.73
N GLN A 119 7.24 -4.87 -16.89
CA GLN A 119 8.58 -5.04 -17.46
C GLN A 119 9.45 -5.98 -16.62
N TRP A 120 9.37 -5.87 -15.29
CA TRP A 120 10.07 -6.76 -14.38
C TRP A 120 9.52 -8.20 -14.47
N LEU A 121 8.19 -8.38 -14.49
CA LEU A 121 7.54 -9.68 -14.67
C LEU A 121 7.94 -10.35 -15.99
N ALA A 122 7.99 -9.59 -17.09
CA ALA A 122 8.36 -10.11 -18.40
C ALA A 122 9.82 -10.61 -18.50
N ARG A 123 10.69 -10.17 -17.59
CA ARG A 123 12.09 -10.62 -17.49
C ARG A 123 12.26 -11.84 -16.58
N GLN A 124 11.23 -12.22 -15.84
CA GLN A 124 11.29 -13.42 -15.02
C GLN A 124 11.33 -14.67 -15.91
N PRO A 125 11.99 -15.76 -15.46
CA PRO A 125 12.15 -16.99 -16.24
C PRO A 125 10.83 -17.71 -16.62
N THR A 126 9.68 -17.21 -16.20
CA THR A 126 8.32 -17.72 -16.44
C THR A 126 7.72 -17.31 -17.80
N ARG A 127 8.53 -17.24 -18.86
CA ARG A 127 8.12 -16.73 -20.20
C ARG A 127 6.99 -17.48 -20.91
N ASN A 128 6.57 -18.65 -20.44
CA ASN A 128 5.49 -19.46 -21.04
C ASN A 128 4.24 -19.59 -20.18
N LEU A 129 4.13 -18.83 -19.09
CA LEU A 129 2.99 -18.90 -18.19
C LEU A 129 2.04 -17.72 -18.46
N LEU A 130 0.76 -18.02 -18.71
CA LEU A 130 -0.33 -17.09 -18.45
C LEU A 130 -0.39 -16.94 -16.94
N VAL A 131 -0.02 -15.76 -16.42
CA VAL A 131 -0.04 -15.47 -15.00
C VAL A 131 -1.23 -14.57 -14.70
N TRP A 132 -2.08 -14.96 -13.76
CA TRP A 132 -3.14 -14.13 -13.23
C TRP A 132 -3.07 -14.10 -11.71
N LEU A 133 -3.61 -13.04 -11.13
CA LEU A 133 -3.73 -12.93 -9.68
C LEU A 133 -4.85 -13.88 -9.23
N GLU A 134 -4.50 -14.94 -8.51
CA GLU A 134 -5.50 -15.83 -7.91
C GLU A 134 -5.96 -15.30 -6.57
N ASN A 135 -5.01 -14.85 -5.75
CA ASN A 135 -5.33 -14.33 -4.44
C ASN A 135 -4.31 -13.27 -4.03
N LEU A 136 -4.79 -12.32 -3.25
CA LEU A 136 -3.97 -11.31 -2.62
C LEU A 136 -4.23 -11.40 -1.13
N ARG A 137 -3.31 -12.03 -0.40
CA ARG A 137 -3.42 -12.25 1.04
C ARG A 137 -2.43 -11.37 1.77
N PHE A 138 -2.87 -10.87 2.93
CA PHE A 138 -2.08 -9.97 3.74
C PHE A 138 -1.89 -10.59 5.10
N ASP A 139 -0.69 -11.09 5.34
CA ASP A 139 -0.28 -11.66 6.62
C ASP A 139 0.52 -10.63 7.44
N PRO A 140 0.57 -10.77 8.77
CA PRO A 140 1.35 -9.86 9.61
C PRO A 140 2.84 -9.91 9.22
N GLY A 141 3.28 -8.89 8.47
CA GLY A 141 4.68 -8.71 8.06
C GLY A 141 4.99 -8.93 6.59
N HIS A 142 4.02 -9.36 5.76
CA HIS A 142 4.24 -9.47 4.31
C HIS A 142 2.92 -9.41 3.52
N VAL A 143 3.02 -8.93 2.28
CA VAL A 143 1.98 -9.08 1.26
C VAL A 143 2.28 -10.37 0.52
N GLN A 144 1.38 -11.35 0.59
CA GLN A 144 1.47 -12.57 -0.19
C GLN A 144 0.61 -12.43 -1.44
N ILE A 145 1.29 -12.41 -2.59
CA ILE A 145 0.65 -12.39 -3.91
C ILE A 145 0.64 -13.84 -4.40
N ASP A 146 -0.52 -14.49 -4.35
CA ASP A 146 -0.69 -15.82 -4.93
C ASP A 146 -1.01 -15.62 -6.42
N LEU A 147 -0.06 -15.99 -7.25
CA LEU A 147 -0.19 -15.93 -8.70
C LEU A 147 -0.54 -17.32 -9.23
N GLY A 148 -1.70 -17.44 -9.86
CA GLY A 148 -2.02 -18.58 -10.69
C GLY A 148 -1.23 -18.51 -11.98
N ALA A 149 -0.70 -19.64 -12.42
CA ALA A 149 0.09 -19.72 -13.63
C ALA A 149 -0.24 -21.00 -14.40
N ARG A 150 -0.54 -20.89 -15.70
CA ARG A 150 -0.65 -22.06 -16.60
C ARG A 150 0.07 -21.85 -17.92
N PRO A 151 0.54 -22.90 -18.60
CA PRO A 151 1.17 -22.78 -19.91
C PRO A 151 0.22 -22.12 -20.92
N ARG A 152 0.72 -21.19 -21.75
CA ARG A 152 -0.03 -20.75 -22.93
C ARG A 152 -0.03 -21.87 -23.96
N GLY A 153 -1.17 -22.50 -24.19
CA GLY A 153 -1.37 -23.53 -25.22
C GLY A 153 -1.83 -24.92 -24.74
N ALA A 154 -2.23 -25.05 -23.46
CA ALA A 154 -2.89 -26.24 -22.91
C ALA A 154 -4.41 -26.01 -22.71
#